data_AF-A0A1V6IES2-F1
#
_entry.id   AF-A0A1V6IES2-F1
#
_cell.length_a   1.000
_cell.length_b   1.000
_cell.length_c   1.000
_cell.angle_alpha   90.00
_cell.angle_beta   90.00
_cell.angle_gamma   90.00
#
_symmetry.space_group_name_H-M   'P 1'
#
loop_
_entity.id
_entity.type
_entity.pdbx_description
1 polymer ?
#
loop_
_entity_poly.entity_id
_entity_poly.type
_entity_poly.pdbx_seq_one_letter_code
_entity_poly.pdbx_strand_id
1 'polypeptide(L)'
;MKIISKSNYTLFKNCPKSLWLSFYKSDVAAPLTMDVLKRIEDGKEVGDLAKKYFANTIDVKSLLPDGSLDISKMLELTKKYLKQKGVTIAEASFKVNNLFCSIDLLRVTSEGYEIYEVKSTTEAKVEHKVDAAFQKYVLQQYGLNVINTYILHLNKDYIRKGDLELDQLFTMNHLDEDTSFIEAMHNMKSDLKAIDKLLLTKAEPAETLLTRCKNCDFKDYCQKDIPVPSVLDVYRLSGYKYLNKGIVTFEDLLESNVALRKRQSIQVHAYLDNKEVIIDKKGLASFLKKIKYPVYHLDFESYQMPIPPCNLMKPYDQIPTQYSLHIEYEDGSLEHKAFLGNSLDPRREIAESLCANIPRNACVTAYYKGFECGRLNELATLFPDLEEHLLNISNNVIDLLEPFESGYYYHKNMGKSNSIKAVLPALYPDDSELDYSALPVVHNGSEAMVMYPIMLGAKKEEKERIRNGLLEYCRLDTLAMVKLLQKLRQT
;
A
#
# COMPACT_ATOMS: atom_id res chain seq x y z
N MET A 1 -18.52 -30.58 7.24
CA MET A 1 -18.49 -29.42 6.34
C MET A 1 -17.41 -28.46 6.83
N LYS A 2 -16.67 -27.81 5.92
CA LYS A 2 -15.61 -26.87 6.27
C LYS A 2 -16.23 -25.61 6.90
N ILE A 3 -15.54 -25.02 7.90
CA ILE A 3 -15.99 -23.76 8.52
C ILE A 3 -15.80 -22.63 7.51
N ILE A 4 -16.82 -21.80 7.34
CA ILE A 4 -16.78 -20.60 6.50
C ILE A 4 -16.74 -19.39 7.42
N SER A 5 -15.62 -18.68 7.38
CA SER A 5 -15.44 -17.40 8.05
C SER A 5 -15.80 -16.22 7.15
N LYS A 6 -15.85 -15.01 7.74
CA LYS A 6 -15.93 -13.74 7.01
C LYS A 6 -14.87 -13.65 5.91
N SER A 7 -13.60 -13.89 6.23
CA SER A 7 -12.50 -13.86 5.26
C SER A 7 -12.66 -14.87 4.13
N ASN A 8 -13.23 -16.05 4.40
CA ASN A 8 -13.53 -17.03 3.35
C ASN A 8 -14.65 -16.54 2.41
N TYR A 9 -15.70 -15.94 2.95
CA TYR A 9 -16.78 -15.37 2.13
C TYR A 9 -16.25 -14.25 1.24
N THR A 10 -15.42 -13.36 1.78
CA THR A 10 -14.82 -12.25 1.01
C THR A 10 -13.84 -12.75 -0.04
N LEU A 11 -13.06 -13.80 0.25
CA LEU A 11 -12.26 -14.49 -0.76
C LEU A 11 -13.12 -15.06 -1.88
N PHE A 12 -14.29 -15.63 -1.59
CA PHE A 12 -15.21 -16.13 -2.61
C PHE A 12 -15.81 -15.02 -3.47
N LYS A 13 -16.29 -13.93 -2.84
CA LYS A 13 -16.84 -12.76 -3.55
C LYS A 13 -15.81 -12.07 -4.42
N ASN A 14 -14.55 -12.10 -3.97
CA ASN A 14 -13.43 -11.84 -4.85
C ASN A 14 -13.36 -13.00 -5.86
N CYS A 15 -12.65 -14.06 -5.61
CA CYS A 15 -12.37 -15.10 -6.60
C CYS A 15 -12.72 -16.49 -6.03
N PRO A 16 -13.73 -17.19 -6.59
CA PRO A 16 -14.02 -18.58 -6.24
C PRO A 16 -12.79 -19.48 -6.27
N LYS A 17 -11.90 -19.32 -7.27
CA LYS A 17 -10.63 -20.04 -7.33
C LYS A 17 -9.70 -19.72 -6.15
N SER A 18 -9.61 -18.48 -5.72
CA SER A 18 -8.80 -18.11 -4.54
C SER A 18 -9.34 -18.74 -3.25
N LEU A 19 -10.67 -18.78 -3.06
CA LEU A 19 -11.26 -19.54 -1.95
C LEU A 19 -10.91 -21.03 -2.04
N TRP A 20 -11.01 -21.63 -3.23
CA TRP A 20 -10.69 -23.04 -3.41
C TRP A 20 -9.21 -23.30 -3.08
N LEU A 21 -8.29 -22.48 -3.61
CA LEU A 21 -6.85 -22.58 -3.34
C LEU A 21 -6.53 -22.42 -1.86
N SER A 22 -7.18 -21.50 -1.13
CA SER A 22 -6.96 -21.34 0.31
C SER A 22 -7.30 -22.60 1.14
N PHE A 23 -8.13 -23.49 0.60
CA PHE A 23 -8.57 -24.71 1.27
C PHE A 23 -7.87 -26.00 0.80
N TYR A 24 -7.27 -25.97 -0.40
CA TYR A 24 -6.75 -27.18 -1.06
C TYR A 24 -5.29 -27.05 -1.49
N LYS A 25 -4.77 -25.84 -1.64
CA LYS A 25 -3.40 -25.51 -2.08
C LYS A 25 -2.92 -24.21 -1.44
N SER A 26 -3.05 -24.08 -0.12
CA SER A 26 -2.68 -22.85 0.59
C SER A 26 -1.18 -22.56 0.54
N ASP A 27 -0.36 -23.57 0.28
CA ASP A 27 1.09 -23.51 0.11
C ASP A 27 1.54 -22.69 -1.11
N VAL A 28 0.65 -22.47 -2.08
CA VAL A 28 0.95 -21.66 -3.29
C VAL A 28 0.61 -20.18 -3.11
N ALA A 29 0.16 -19.78 -1.92
CA ALA A 29 -0.06 -18.37 -1.58
C ALA A 29 1.29 -17.65 -1.43
N ALA A 30 1.35 -16.41 -1.90
CA ALA A 30 2.50 -15.54 -1.70
C ALA A 30 2.79 -15.37 -0.20
N PRO A 31 4.06 -15.33 0.20
CA PRO A 31 4.42 -15.05 1.59
C PRO A 31 3.97 -13.63 1.99
N LEU A 32 3.69 -13.45 3.28
CA LEU A 32 3.38 -12.13 3.81
C LEU A 32 4.63 -11.25 3.76
N THR A 33 4.50 -10.09 3.13
CA THR A 33 5.52 -9.05 3.08
C THR A 33 5.47 -8.18 4.33
N MET A 34 6.54 -7.41 4.60
CA MET A 34 6.58 -6.52 5.77
C MET A 34 5.48 -5.46 5.76
N ASP A 35 5.11 -4.92 4.59
CA ASP A 35 4.01 -3.98 4.47
C ASP A 35 2.64 -4.62 4.78
N VAL A 36 2.44 -5.90 4.43
CA VAL A 36 1.21 -6.63 4.78
C VAL A 36 1.16 -6.86 6.29
N LEU A 37 2.27 -7.28 6.90
CA LEU A 37 2.37 -7.47 8.35
C LEU A 37 2.12 -6.15 9.09
N LYS A 38 2.66 -5.03 8.59
CA LYS A 38 2.41 -3.71 9.17
C LYS A 38 0.94 -3.31 9.08
N ARG A 39 0.28 -3.50 7.93
CA ARG A 39 -1.17 -3.24 7.80
C ARG A 39 -2.02 -4.06 8.78
N ILE A 40 -1.62 -5.31 9.07
CA ILE A 40 -2.30 -6.14 10.07
C ILE A 40 -2.11 -5.56 11.48
N GLU A 41 -0.90 -5.11 11.82
CA GLU A 41 -0.62 -4.46 13.10
C GLU A 41 -1.39 -3.15 13.26
N ASP A 42 -1.36 -2.29 12.23
CA ASP A 42 -2.12 -1.04 12.15
C ASP A 42 -3.64 -1.29 12.32
N GLY A 43 -4.15 -2.37 11.74
CA GLY A 43 -5.53 -2.82 11.92
C GLY A 43 -5.85 -3.16 13.37
N LYS A 44 -4.93 -3.85 14.07
CA LYS A 44 -5.09 -4.18 15.50
C LYS A 44 -5.07 -2.94 16.38
N GLU A 45 -4.15 -1.99 16.12
CA GLU A 45 -4.05 -0.76 16.90
C GLU A 45 -5.32 0.09 16.78
N VAL A 46 -5.86 0.24 15.55
CA VAL A 46 -7.13 0.92 15.31
C VAL A 46 -8.29 0.18 15.98
N GLY A 47 -8.31 -1.16 15.92
CA GLY A 47 -9.31 -1.98 16.60
C GLY A 47 -9.28 -1.80 18.12
N ASP A 48 -8.10 -1.81 18.73
CA ASP A 48 -7.93 -1.60 20.17
C ASP A 48 -8.35 -0.19 20.61
N LEU A 49 -8.15 0.81 19.75
CA LEU A 49 -8.64 2.17 19.99
C LEU A 49 -10.17 2.25 19.85
N ALA A 50 -10.74 1.59 18.84
CA ALA A 50 -12.18 1.54 18.62
C ALA A 50 -12.95 0.90 19.79
N LYS A 51 -12.35 -0.05 20.52
CA LYS A 51 -12.93 -0.60 21.76
C LYS A 51 -13.22 0.48 22.81
N LYS A 52 -12.50 1.60 22.78
CA LYS A 52 -12.67 2.74 23.70
C LYS A 52 -13.68 3.77 23.20
N TYR A 53 -14.21 3.62 21.97
CA TYR A 53 -15.17 4.55 21.38
C TYR A 53 -16.50 4.56 22.13
N PHE A 54 -16.98 3.37 22.55
CA PHE A 54 -18.16 3.27 23.39
C PHE A 54 -17.80 3.12 24.87
N ALA A 55 -18.60 3.74 25.74
CA ALA A 55 -18.59 3.44 27.16
C ALA A 55 -19.02 1.98 27.40
N ASN A 56 -18.49 1.36 28.46
CA ASN A 56 -18.84 0.00 28.88
C ASN A 56 -18.58 -1.09 27.82
N THR A 57 -17.48 -0.98 27.07
CA THR A 57 -17.02 -2.04 26.17
C THR A 57 -16.36 -3.18 26.95
N ILE A 58 -16.78 -4.42 26.66
CA ILE A 58 -16.24 -5.65 27.22
C ILE A 58 -15.57 -6.43 26.08
N ASP A 59 -14.25 -6.61 26.16
CA ASP A 59 -13.51 -7.44 25.22
C ASP A 59 -13.61 -8.91 25.62
N VAL A 60 -14.18 -9.75 24.75
CA VAL A 60 -14.32 -11.19 24.99
C VAL A 60 -13.26 -12.03 24.28
N LYS A 61 -12.27 -11.39 23.64
CA LYS A 61 -11.14 -12.07 23.00
C LYS A 61 -10.43 -12.97 24.01
N SER A 62 -10.27 -14.23 23.63
CA SER A 62 -9.61 -15.25 24.43
C SER A 62 -8.64 -16.03 23.55
N LEU A 63 -7.47 -16.34 24.11
CA LEU A 63 -6.41 -17.09 23.42
C LEU A 63 -6.13 -18.39 24.17
N LEU A 64 -5.83 -19.44 23.41
CA LEU A 64 -5.25 -20.68 23.91
C LEU A 64 -3.76 -20.45 24.26
N PRO A 65 -3.12 -21.37 25.02
CA PRO A 65 -1.71 -21.25 25.40
C PRO A 65 -0.74 -21.14 24.22
N ASP A 66 -1.12 -21.62 23.04
CA ASP A 66 -0.35 -21.54 21.79
C ASP A 66 -0.54 -20.22 21.03
N GLY A 67 -1.34 -19.30 21.56
CA GLY A 67 -1.65 -17.99 20.97
C GLY A 67 -2.77 -18.01 19.93
N SER A 68 -3.37 -19.17 19.62
CA SER A 68 -4.55 -19.26 18.75
C SER A 68 -5.82 -18.84 19.50
N LEU A 69 -6.90 -18.50 18.77
CA LEU A 69 -8.16 -18.06 19.39
C LEU A 69 -8.86 -19.22 20.13
N ASP A 70 -9.21 -18.99 21.39
CA ASP A 70 -10.11 -19.89 22.15
C ASP A 70 -11.57 -19.60 21.77
N ILE A 71 -11.97 -20.13 20.61
CA ILE A 71 -13.30 -19.94 20.05
C ILE A 71 -14.40 -20.38 21.03
N SER A 72 -14.19 -21.48 21.75
CA SER A 72 -15.17 -21.99 22.71
C SER A 72 -15.41 -20.99 23.84
N LYS A 73 -14.35 -20.40 24.38
CA LYS A 73 -14.47 -19.40 25.44
C LYS A 73 -15.07 -18.09 24.94
N MET A 74 -14.69 -17.64 23.75
CA MET A 74 -15.28 -16.44 23.14
C MET A 74 -16.81 -16.59 22.93
N LEU A 75 -17.28 -17.76 22.47
CA LEU A 75 -18.71 -18.06 22.32
C LEU A 75 -19.44 -18.05 23.68
N GLU A 76 -18.83 -18.63 24.72
CA GLU A 76 -19.38 -18.65 26.09
C GLU A 76 -19.54 -17.23 26.64
N LEU A 77 -18.48 -16.42 26.57
CA LEU A 77 -18.47 -15.04 27.06
C LEU A 77 -19.44 -14.16 26.28
N THR A 78 -19.50 -14.30 24.95
CA THR A 78 -20.48 -13.60 24.12
C THR A 78 -21.91 -13.89 24.60
N LYS A 79 -22.26 -15.17 24.79
CA LYS A 79 -23.59 -15.56 25.28
C LYS A 79 -23.91 -15.02 26.67
N LYS A 80 -22.90 -14.89 27.54
CA LYS A 80 -23.05 -14.28 28.88
C LYS A 80 -23.43 -12.80 28.75
N TYR A 81 -22.67 -12.02 27.99
CA TYR A 81 -22.83 -10.56 27.92
C TYR A 81 -23.99 -10.11 27.02
N LEU A 82 -24.46 -10.94 26.09
CA LEU A 82 -25.69 -10.66 25.30
C LEU A 82 -26.94 -10.41 26.18
N LYS A 83 -26.93 -10.87 27.43
CA LYS A 83 -28.03 -10.67 28.40
C LYS A 83 -27.98 -9.32 29.10
N GLN A 84 -26.89 -8.58 28.99
CA GLN A 84 -26.68 -7.30 29.66
C GLN A 84 -26.96 -6.16 28.69
N LYS A 85 -28.02 -5.38 28.93
CA LYS A 85 -28.34 -4.21 28.09
C LYS A 85 -27.35 -3.07 28.33
N GLY A 86 -27.08 -2.28 27.30
CA GLY A 86 -26.24 -1.09 27.38
C GLY A 86 -24.73 -1.37 27.39
N VAL A 87 -24.30 -2.61 27.11
CA VAL A 87 -22.89 -2.95 26.92
C VAL A 87 -22.56 -3.02 25.43
N THR A 88 -21.29 -2.77 25.12
CA THR A 88 -20.69 -3.11 23.84
C THR A 88 -19.79 -4.33 24.05
N ILE A 89 -19.96 -5.37 23.25
CA ILE A 89 -19.14 -6.58 23.32
C ILE A 89 -18.15 -6.51 22.15
N ALA A 90 -16.87 -6.32 22.44
CA ALA A 90 -15.83 -6.37 21.44
C ALA A 90 -15.43 -7.82 21.15
N GLU A 91 -15.17 -8.15 19.88
CA GLU A 91 -14.83 -9.51 19.42
C GLU A 91 -15.94 -10.54 19.70
N ALA A 92 -17.20 -10.11 19.70
CA ALA A 92 -18.35 -10.97 19.96
C ALA A 92 -18.44 -12.08 18.90
N SER A 93 -18.31 -13.33 19.32
CA SER A 93 -18.24 -14.47 18.40
C SER A 93 -19.55 -15.22 18.28
N PHE A 94 -19.85 -15.67 17.07
CA PHE A 94 -21.04 -16.45 16.74
C PHE A 94 -20.68 -17.63 15.85
N LYS A 95 -21.35 -18.75 16.10
CA LYS A 95 -21.26 -19.95 15.27
C LYS A 95 -22.67 -20.48 15.01
N VAL A 96 -23.04 -20.60 13.73
CA VAL A 96 -24.31 -21.17 13.28
C VAL A 96 -24.01 -22.12 12.15
N ASN A 97 -24.38 -23.40 12.30
CA ASN A 97 -24.00 -24.46 11.37
C ASN A 97 -22.47 -24.50 11.15
N ASN A 98 -22.02 -24.35 9.90
CA ASN A 98 -20.61 -24.23 9.52
C ASN A 98 -20.15 -22.76 9.37
N LEU A 99 -20.97 -21.77 9.69
CA LEU A 99 -20.60 -20.36 9.62
C LEU A 99 -20.02 -19.88 10.94
N PHE A 100 -18.95 -19.09 10.88
CA PHE A 100 -18.33 -18.47 12.04
C PHE A 100 -17.96 -17.01 11.76
N CYS A 101 -18.27 -16.11 12.69
CA CYS A 101 -17.76 -14.74 12.66
C CYS A 101 -17.49 -14.22 14.07
N SER A 102 -16.52 -13.32 14.19
CA SER A 102 -16.41 -12.36 15.28
C SER A 102 -16.86 -10.99 14.78
N ILE A 103 -17.58 -10.27 15.63
CA ILE A 103 -17.99 -8.88 15.41
C ILE A 103 -17.02 -7.99 16.17
N ASP A 104 -16.42 -7.02 15.49
CA ASP A 104 -15.42 -6.14 16.10
C ASP A 104 -16.01 -5.42 17.31
N LEU A 105 -17.19 -4.81 17.15
CA LEU A 105 -17.99 -4.26 18.25
C LEU A 105 -19.49 -4.55 18.05
N LEU A 106 -20.11 -5.26 18.99
CA LEU A 106 -21.54 -5.54 19.02
C LEU A 106 -22.20 -4.78 20.17
N ARG A 107 -23.01 -3.77 19.86
CA ARG A 107 -23.72 -3.00 20.89
C ARG A 107 -25.08 -3.61 21.21
N VAL A 108 -25.34 -3.84 22.50
CA VAL A 108 -26.60 -4.40 23.00
C VAL A 108 -27.53 -3.27 23.43
N THR A 109 -28.56 -2.99 22.63
CA THR A 109 -29.51 -1.89 22.88
C THR A 109 -30.79 -2.39 23.56
N SER A 110 -31.72 -1.48 23.85
CA SER A 110 -33.05 -1.85 24.34
C SER A 110 -33.92 -2.54 23.29
N GLU A 111 -33.68 -2.26 22.01
CA GLU A 111 -34.51 -2.63 20.85
C GLU A 111 -33.91 -3.77 20.01
N GLY A 112 -32.60 -4.01 20.13
CA GLY A 112 -31.90 -5.05 19.41
C GLY A 112 -30.38 -4.91 19.50
N TYR A 113 -29.71 -5.21 18.39
CA TYR A 113 -28.26 -5.22 18.31
C TYR A 113 -27.76 -4.35 17.17
N GLU A 114 -26.67 -3.64 17.40
CA GLU A 114 -25.99 -2.83 16.39
C GLU A 114 -24.59 -3.41 16.13
N ILE A 115 -24.26 -3.61 14.86
CA ILE A 115 -22.95 -4.08 14.42
C ILE A 115 -22.10 -2.88 14.04
N TYR A 116 -20.87 -2.81 14.55
CA TYR A 116 -19.86 -1.89 14.06
C TYR A 116 -18.63 -2.70 13.64
N GLU A 117 -18.41 -2.79 12.33
CA GLU A 117 -17.21 -3.38 11.73
C GLU A 117 -16.14 -2.29 11.63
N VAL A 118 -14.99 -2.51 12.27
CA VAL A 118 -13.93 -1.52 12.41
C VAL A 118 -12.93 -1.67 11.28
N LYS A 119 -12.62 -0.58 10.58
CA LYS A 119 -11.66 -0.58 9.48
C LYS A 119 -10.58 0.48 9.69
N SER A 120 -9.33 0.05 9.59
CA SER A 120 -8.15 0.92 9.48
C SER A 120 -8.06 1.44 8.03
N THR A 121 -9.03 2.27 7.68
CA THR A 121 -9.15 2.98 6.39
C THR A 121 -9.86 4.31 6.63
N THR A 122 -9.80 5.21 5.65
CA THR A 122 -10.47 6.52 5.70
C THR A 122 -11.82 6.56 5.00
N GLU A 123 -12.26 5.42 4.46
CA GLU A 123 -13.54 5.25 3.78
C GLU A 123 -14.07 3.81 3.92
N ALA A 124 -15.39 3.65 3.85
CA ALA A 124 -16.04 2.35 3.71
C ALA A 124 -16.04 1.87 2.26
N LYS A 125 -15.27 0.81 1.98
CA LYS A 125 -15.16 0.17 0.67
C LYS A 125 -16.20 -0.95 0.50
N VAL A 126 -16.44 -1.37 -0.74
CA VAL A 126 -17.42 -2.43 -1.06
C VAL A 126 -17.09 -3.73 -0.33
N GLU A 127 -15.81 -4.12 -0.27
CA GLU A 127 -15.37 -5.31 0.46
C GLU A 127 -15.67 -5.24 1.96
N HIS A 128 -15.66 -4.05 2.57
CA HIS A 128 -16.02 -3.86 3.99
C HIS A 128 -17.52 -4.09 4.21
N LYS A 129 -18.35 -3.69 3.24
CA LYS A 129 -19.80 -3.84 3.31
C LYS A 129 -20.20 -5.31 3.11
N VAL A 130 -19.50 -6.02 2.22
CA VAL A 130 -19.64 -7.48 2.05
C VAL A 130 -19.25 -8.23 3.32
N ASP A 131 -18.15 -7.84 3.97
CA ASP A 131 -17.73 -8.35 5.28
C ASP A 131 -18.84 -8.19 6.34
N ALA A 132 -19.39 -6.98 6.48
CA ALA A 132 -20.45 -6.67 7.45
C ALA A 132 -21.78 -7.38 7.13
N ALA A 133 -22.10 -7.60 5.85
CA ALA A 133 -23.28 -8.35 5.43
C ALA A 133 -23.20 -9.81 5.89
N PHE A 134 -22.03 -10.45 5.74
CA PHE A 134 -21.81 -11.81 6.24
C PHE A 134 -22.06 -11.89 7.76
N GLN A 135 -21.51 -10.94 8.51
CA GLN A 135 -21.72 -10.85 9.95
C GLN A 135 -23.20 -10.67 10.32
N LYS A 136 -23.90 -9.69 9.72
CA LYS A 136 -25.34 -9.49 9.96
C LYS A 136 -26.14 -10.75 9.68
N TYR A 137 -25.85 -11.42 8.57
CA TYR A 137 -26.51 -12.68 8.22
C TYR A 137 -26.29 -13.77 9.29
N VAL A 138 -25.06 -13.98 9.75
CA VAL A 138 -24.77 -14.97 10.81
C VAL A 138 -25.54 -14.66 12.10
N LEU A 139 -25.58 -13.40 12.52
CA LEU A 139 -26.33 -12.99 13.72
C LEU A 139 -27.85 -13.19 13.55
N GLN A 140 -28.40 -12.89 12.38
CA GLN A 140 -29.82 -13.16 12.07
C GLN A 140 -30.12 -14.67 12.09
N GLN A 141 -29.24 -15.51 11.54
CA GLN A 141 -29.39 -16.96 11.61
C GLN A 141 -29.23 -17.49 13.05
N TYR A 142 -28.47 -16.79 13.89
CA TYR A 142 -28.38 -17.07 15.33
C TYR A 142 -29.67 -16.71 16.10
N GLY A 143 -30.54 -15.89 15.49
CA GLY A 143 -31.81 -15.45 16.07
C GLY A 143 -31.76 -14.07 16.73
N LEU A 144 -30.74 -13.26 16.44
CA LEU A 144 -30.65 -11.89 16.95
C LEU A 144 -31.37 -10.88 16.04
N ASN A 145 -32.06 -9.92 16.66
CA ASN A 145 -32.63 -8.76 15.97
C ASN A 145 -31.56 -7.69 15.75
N VAL A 146 -30.84 -7.75 14.63
CA VAL A 146 -29.86 -6.73 14.26
C VAL A 146 -30.59 -5.54 13.63
N ILE A 147 -30.68 -4.43 14.38
CA ILE A 147 -31.44 -3.24 14.01
C ILE A 147 -30.62 -2.30 13.13
N ASN A 148 -29.32 -2.17 13.38
CA ASN A 148 -28.42 -1.31 12.61
C ASN A 148 -27.09 -1.99 12.30
N THR A 149 -26.49 -1.66 11.16
CA THR A 149 -25.13 -2.09 10.80
C THR A 149 -24.31 -0.92 10.29
N TYR A 150 -23.08 -0.80 10.79
CA TYR A 150 -22.17 0.30 10.52
C TYR A 150 -20.77 -0.19 10.14
N ILE A 151 -20.09 0.56 9.28
CA ILE A 151 -18.62 0.57 9.21
C ILE A 151 -18.12 1.72 10.08
N LEU A 152 -17.29 1.43 11.08
CA LEU A 152 -16.55 2.42 11.87
C LEU A 152 -15.15 2.54 11.28
N HIS A 153 -14.78 3.70 10.74
CA HIS A 153 -13.49 3.91 10.10
C HIS A 153 -12.90 5.26 10.49
N LEU A 154 -11.66 5.53 10.08
CA LEU A 154 -10.96 6.76 10.45
C LEU A 154 -11.52 7.94 9.65
N ASN A 155 -11.71 9.08 10.32
CA ASN A 155 -12.09 10.33 9.71
C ASN A 155 -10.87 10.98 9.04
N LYS A 156 -10.85 11.02 7.71
CA LYS A 156 -9.75 11.65 6.94
C LYS A 156 -9.54 13.12 7.25
N ASP A 157 -10.54 13.81 7.79
CA ASP A 157 -10.50 15.24 8.07
C ASP A 157 -10.15 15.54 9.54
N TYR A 158 -10.03 14.51 10.39
CA TYR A 158 -9.59 14.65 11.78
C TYR A 158 -8.16 15.20 11.83
N ILE A 159 -7.93 16.24 12.61
CA ILE A 159 -6.60 16.81 12.85
C ILE A 159 -6.30 16.70 14.34
N ARG A 160 -5.26 15.93 14.70
CA ARG A 160 -4.88 15.75 16.11
C ARG A 160 -4.38 17.07 16.72
N LYS A 161 -4.93 17.41 17.89
CA LYS A 161 -4.50 18.53 18.74
C LYS A 161 -4.48 18.10 20.21
N GLY A 162 -3.31 17.63 20.67
CA GLY A 162 -3.13 17.07 22.00
C GLY A 162 -3.51 15.59 22.06
N ASP A 163 -4.35 15.24 23.02
CA ASP A 163 -4.87 13.89 23.19
C ASP A 163 -5.80 13.48 22.05
N LEU A 164 -6.00 12.17 21.86
CA LEU A 164 -6.88 11.65 20.81
C LEU A 164 -8.35 11.84 21.20
N GLU A 165 -9.11 12.53 20.35
CA GLU A 165 -10.56 12.71 20.50
C GLU A 165 -11.28 11.64 19.67
N LEU A 166 -11.64 10.51 20.30
CA LEU A 166 -12.15 9.34 19.57
C LEU A 166 -13.43 9.60 18.78
N ASP A 167 -14.32 10.45 19.31
CA ASP A 167 -15.56 10.87 18.67
C ASP A 167 -15.33 11.67 17.37
N GLN A 168 -14.15 12.30 17.24
CA GLN A 168 -13.76 13.03 16.03
C GLN A 168 -12.85 12.19 15.12
N LEU A 169 -12.03 11.31 15.70
CA LEU A 169 -11.09 10.43 14.99
C LEU A 169 -11.83 9.37 14.18
N PHE A 170 -12.91 8.81 14.73
CA PHE A 170 -13.73 7.83 14.03
C PHE A 170 -14.95 8.48 13.37
N THR A 171 -15.34 7.92 12.24
CA THR A 171 -16.61 8.21 11.56
C THR A 171 -17.33 6.90 11.25
N MET A 172 -18.65 6.96 11.14
CA MET A 172 -19.51 5.80 10.96
C MET A 172 -20.32 5.92 9.68
N ASN A 173 -20.33 4.87 8.86
CA ASN A 173 -21.27 4.74 7.74
C ASN A 173 -22.35 3.74 8.08
N HIS A 174 -23.61 4.18 8.10
CA HIS A 174 -24.77 3.30 8.20
C HIS A 174 -24.98 2.53 6.88
N LEU A 175 -25.19 1.22 6.97
CA LEU A 175 -25.18 0.33 5.80
C LEU A 175 -26.56 -0.19 5.39
N ASP A 176 -27.59 -0.07 6.22
CA ASP A 176 -28.85 -0.77 5.97
C ASP A 176 -29.61 -0.27 4.72
N GLU A 177 -29.27 0.93 4.25
CA GLU A 177 -29.76 1.52 2.99
C GLU A 177 -28.71 1.50 1.86
N ASP A 178 -27.49 0.99 2.12
CA ASP A 178 -26.43 0.93 1.11
C ASP A 178 -26.69 -0.19 0.10
N THR A 179 -26.66 0.16 -1.19
CA THR A 179 -26.99 -0.76 -2.29
C THR A 179 -26.10 -2.00 -2.30
N SER A 180 -24.80 -1.86 -2.08
CA SER A 180 -23.85 -2.98 -2.13
C SER A 180 -23.97 -3.90 -0.90
N PHE A 181 -24.31 -3.33 0.25
CA PHE A 181 -24.64 -4.11 1.46
C PHE A 181 -25.93 -4.91 1.28
N ILE A 182 -27.00 -4.28 0.77
CA ILE A 182 -28.29 -4.92 0.51
C ILE A 182 -28.12 -6.05 -0.52
N GLU A 183 -27.37 -5.81 -1.60
CA GLU A 183 -27.06 -6.83 -2.60
C GLU A 183 -26.32 -8.03 -2.01
N ALA A 184 -25.31 -7.79 -1.17
CA ALA A 184 -24.59 -8.87 -0.48
C ALA A 184 -25.51 -9.67 0.46
N MET A 185 -26.38 -9.00 1.22
CA MET A 185 -27.39 -9.65 2.07
C MET A 185 -28.37 -10.51 1.26
N HIS A 186 -28.85 -9.99 0.12
CA HIS A 186 -29.77 -10.70 -0.78
C HIS A 186 -29.13 -11.98 -1.35
N ASN A 187 -27.89 -11.88 -1.80
CA ASN A 187 -27.17 -12.97 -2.47
C ASN A 187 -26.54 -13.98 -1.49
N MET A 188 -26.53 -13.71 -0.18
CA MET A 188 -25.83 -14.51 0.83
C MET A 188 -26.20 -16.00 0.77
N LYS A 189 -27.48 -16.33 0.69
CA LYS A 189 -27.94 -17.73 0.67
C LYS A 189 -27.48 -18.48 -0.57
N SER A 190 -27.53 -17.86 -1.74
CA SER A 190 -27.05 -18.46 -2.99
C SER A 190 -25.54 -18.59 -3.01
N ASP A 191 -24.83 -17.58 -2.50
CA ASP A 191 -23.37 -17.59 -2.39
C ASP A 191 -22.89 -18.73 -1.49
N LEU A 192 -23.50 -18.91 -0.31
CA LEU A 192 -23.16 -20.00 0.61
C LEU A 192 -23.39 -21.38 -0.01
N LYS A 193 -24.49 -21.56 -0.76
CA LYS A 193 -24.72 -22.81 -1.52
C LYS A 193 -23.66 -23.04 -2.60
N ALA A 194 -23.24 -21.98 -3.29
CA ALA A 194 -22.18 -22.04 -4.29
C ALA A 194 -20.82 -22.37 -3.65
N ILE A 195 -20.52 -21.80 -2.48
CA ILE A 195 -19.33 -22.12 -1.68
C ILE A 195 -19.34 -23.59 -1.28
N ASP A 196 -20.45 -24.11 -0.74
CA ASP A 196 -20.54 -25.52 -0.36
C ASP A 196 -20.31 -26.44 -1.57
N LYS A 197 -20.95 -26.15 -2.71
CA LYS A 197 -20.75 -26.92 -3.96
C LYS A 197 -19.30 -26.87 -4.44
N LEU A 198 -18.69 -25.69 -4.41
CA LEU A 198 -17.30 -25.47 -4.80
C LEU A 198 -16.36 -26.28 -3.91
N LEU A 199 -16.56 -26.24 -2.59
CA LEU A 199 -15.69 -26.91 -1.63
C LEU A 199 -15.95 -28.42 -1.53
N LEU A 200 -17.07 -28.94 -2.03
CA LEU A 200 -17.28 -30.37 -2.24
C LEU A 200 -16.51 -30.91 -3.46
N THR A 201 -16.18 -30.04 -4.42
CA THR A 201 -15.51 -30.42 -5.66
C THR A 201 -13.99 -30.36 -5.45
N LYS A 202 -13.30 -31.51 -5.59
CA LYS A 202 -11.83 -31.58 -5.53
C LYS A 202 -11.13 -31.09 -6.79
N ALA A 203 -11.86 -30.90 -7.89
CA ALA A 203 -11.30 -30.30 -9.09
C ALA A 203 -11.10 -28.80 -8.89
N GLU A 204 -9.94 -28.30 -9.30
CA GLU A 204 -9.63 -26.87 -9.29
C GLU A 204 -10.59 -26.12 -10.24
N PRO A 205 -11.30 -25.07 -9.79
CA PRO A 205 -12.20 -24.33 -10.65
C PRO A 205 -11.41 -23.55 -11.72
N ALA A 206 -11.92 -23.54 -12.94
CA ALA A 206 -11.48 -22.60 -13.95
C ALA A 206 -11.95 -21.19 -13.59
N GLU A 207 -11.10 -20.19 -13.79
CA GLU A 207 -11.41 -18.81 -13.47
C GLU A 207 -10.72 -17.87 -14.45
N THR A 208 -11.38 -16.75 -14.77
CA THR A 208 -10.82 -15.75 -15.67
C THR A 208 -9.86 -14.82 -14.92
N LEU A 209 -8.71 -14.54 -15.52
CA LEU A 209 -7.77 -13.58 -14.95
C LEU A 209 -8.27 -12.15 -15.15
N LEU A 210 -8.26 -11.36 -14.08
CA LEU A 210 -8.82 -10.01 -14.05
C LEU A 210 -7.80 -9.03 -13.47
N THR A 211 -8.05 -7.73 -13.63
CA THR A 211 -7.16 -6.68 -13.09
C THR A 211 -6.89 -6.82 -11.59
N ARG A 212 -7.89 -7.27 -10.82
CA ARG A 212 -7.75 -7.54 -9.38
C ARG A 212 -6.73 -8.64 -9.05
N CYS A 213 -6.39 -9.52 -10.00
CA CYS A 213 -5.39 -10.56 -9.79
C CYS A 213 -3.99 -9.99 -9.54
N LYS A 214 -3.73 -8.70 -9.84
CA LYS A 214 -2.45 -8.03 -9.54
C LYS A 214 -2.07 -8.09 -8.06
N ASN A 215 -3.06 -8.03 -7.16
CA ASN A 215 -2.86 -7.99 -5.70
C ASN A 215 -3.40 -9.27 -5.03
N CYS A 216 -3.50 -10.37 -5.78
CA CYS A 216 -4.00 -11.64 -5.26
C CYS A 216 -2.84 -12.49 -4.75
N ASP A 217 -2.97 -13.06 -3.55
CA ASP A 217 -1.95 -13.94 -2.96
C ASP A 217 -1.64 -15.17 -3.84
N PHE A 218 -2.57 -15.57 -4.70
CA PHE A 218 -2.42 -16.74 -5.60
C PHE A 218 -2.04 -16.36 -7.03
N LYS A 219 -1.62 -15.11 -7.27
CA LYS A 219 -1.34 -14.58 -8.61
C LYS A 219 -0.33 -15.44 -9.36
N ASP A 220 0.82 -15.74 -8.74
CA ASP A 220 1.92 -16.44 -9.42
C ASP A 220 1.49 -17.85 -9.82
N TYR A 221 0.77 -18.56 -8.95
CA TYR A 221 0.19 -19.86 -9.27
C TYR A 221 -0.78 -19.80 -10.45
N CYS A 222 -1.61 -18.76 -10.53
CA CYS A 222 -2.62 -18.62 -11.59
C CYS A 222 -2.03 -18.10 -12.92
N GLN A 223 -0.82 -17.55 -12.90
CA GLN A 223 -0.15 -16.94 -14.07
C GLN A 223 1.07 -17.74 -14.55
N LYS A 224 1.40 -18.86 -13.89
CA LYS A 224 2.58 -19.69 -14.16
C LYS A 224 2.73 -20.17 -15.62
N ASP A 225 1.62 -20.31 -16.34
CA ASP A 225 1.59 -20.80 -17.72
C ASP A 225 1.57 -19.67 -18.76
N ILE A 226 1.60 -18.40 -18.33
CA ILE A 226 1.64 -17.24 -19.22
C ILE A 226 3.10 -16.99 -19.63
N PRO A 227 3.41 -16.83 -20.95
CA PRO A 227 4.75 -16.54 -21.39
C PRO A 227 5.25 -15.19 -20.86
N VAL A 228 6.57 -15.05 -20.71
CA VAL A 228 7.21 -13.80 -20.29
C VAL A 228 8.22 -13.39 -21.38
N PRO A 229 8.09 -12.19 -21.98
CA PRO A 229 7.04 -11.19 -21.73
C PRO A 229 5.67 -11.56 -22.34
N SER A 230 4.59 -11.02 -21.76
CA SER A 230 3.22 -11.06 -22.28
C SER A 230 2.59 -9.67 -22.30
N VAL A 231 1.32 -9.55 -22.73
CA VAL A 231 0.51 -8.33 -22.58
C VAL A 231 0.42 -7.81 -21.14
N LEU A 232 0.70 -8.63 -20.12
CA LEU A 232 0.80 -8.19 -18.71
C LEU A 232 2.10 -7.40 -18.43
N ASP A 233 3.06 -7.48 -19.35
CA ASP A 233 4.38 -6.87 -19.30
C ASP A 233 4.50 -5.66 -20.21
N VAL A 234 3.39 -5.07 -20.66
CA VAL A 234 3.38 -3.82 -21.41
C VAL A 234 3.09 -2.62 -20.50
N TYR A 235 3.87 -1.54 -20.66
CA TYR A 235 3.78 -0.31 -19.88
C TYR A 235 2.35 0.24 -19.82
N ARG A 236 1.77 0.28 -18.62
CA ARG A 236 0.41 0.81 -18.36
C ARG A 236 -0.66 0.28 -19.33
N LEU A 237 -0.52 -0.95 -19.83
CA LEU A 237 -1.53 -1.63 -20.62
C LEU A 237 -2.50 -2.38 -19.70
N SER A 238 -3.78 -2.39 -20.05
CA SER A 238 -4.79 -3.24 -19.40
C SER A 238 -4.64 -4.70 -19.85
N GLY A 239 -3.49 -5.32 -19.61
CA GLY A 239 -3.11 -6.63 -20.18
C GLY A 239 -4.15 -7.74 -19.97
N TYR A 240 -4.79 -7.82 -18.80
CA TYR A 240 -5.85 -8.81 -18.53
C TYR A 240 -7.03 -8.73 -19.52
N LYS A 241 -7.36 -7.52 -20.01
CA LYS A 241 -8.39 -7.35 -21.04
C LYS A 241 -8.02 -8.06 -22.35
N TYR A 242 -6.74 -8.08 -22.69
CA TYR A 242 -6.21 -8.68 -23.91
C TYR A 242 -6.02 -10.18 -23.75
N LEU A 243 -5.51 -10.64 -22.59
CA LEU A 243 -5.42 -12.07 -22.28
C LEU A 243 -6.77 -12.77 -22.44
N ASN A 244 -7.84 -12.17 -21.92
CA ASN A 244 -9.18 -12.75 -22.00
C ASN A 244 -9.79 -12.74 -23.42
N LYS A 245 -9.10 -12.13 -24.39
CA LYS A 245 -9.43 -12.17 -25.81
C LYS A 245 -8.50 -13.10 -26.61
N GLY A 246 -7.61 -13.82 -25.94
CA GLY A 246 -6.59 -14.65 -26.58
C GLY A 246 -5.41 -13.86 -27.14
N ILE A 247 -5.25 -12.57 -26.80
CA ILE A 247 -4.10 -11.74 -27.18
C ILE A 247 -3.11 -11.80 -26.02
N VAL A 248 -2.05 -12.58 -26.17
CA VAL A 248 -1.14 -12.98 -25.09
C VAL A 248 0.24 -12.36 -25.23
N THR A 249 0.81 -12.34 -26.43
CA THR A 249 2.19 -11.91 -26.69
C THR A 249 2.29 -10.48 -27.20
N PHE A 250 3.51 -10.01 -27.47
CA PHE A 250 3.73 -8.70 -28.11
C PHE A 250 3.41 -8.76 -29.61
N GLU A 251 3.65 -9.91 -30.24
CA GLU A 251 3.29 -10.23 -31.61
C GLU A 251 1.77 -10.16 -31.78
N ASP A 252 1.00 -10.78 -30.89
CA ASP A 252 -0.46 -10.77 -30.92
C ASP A 252 -1.03 -9.35 -30.88
N LEU A 253 -0.37 -8.42 -30.16
CA LEU A 253 -0.79 -7.01 -30.10
C LEU A 253 -0.69 -6.32 -31.46
N LEU A 254 0.38 -6.58 -32.21
CA LEU A 254 0.59 -6.02 -33.54
C LEU A 254 -0.35 -6.65 -34.56
N GLU A 255 -0.46 -7.99 -34.56
CA GLU A 255 -1.35 -8.73 -35.46
C GLU A 255 -2.83 -8.35 -35.25
N SER A 256 -3.21 -8.08 -34.00
CA SER A 256 -4.56 -7.65 -33.64
C SER A 256 -4.81 -6.15 -33.82
N ASN A 257 -3.87 -5.38 -34.37
CA ASN A 257 -3.96 -3.93 -34.57
C ASN A 257 -4.37 -3.16 -33.30
N VAL A 258 -3.84 -3.56 -32.14
CA VAL A 258 -4.12 -2.84 -30.88
C VAL A 258 -3.43 -1.48 -30.91
N ALA A 259 -4.20 -0.41 -30.70
CA ALA A 259 -3.63 0.94 -30.60
C ALA A 259 -2.72 1.08 -29.38
N LEU A 260 -1.42 1.27 -29.62
CA LEU A 260 -0.40 1.46 -28.59
C LEU A 260 -0.01 2.94 -28.45
N ARG A 261 0.19 3.40 -27.22
CA ARG A 261 0.78 4.71 -26.93
C ARG A 261 2.27 4.72 -27.32
N LYS A 262 2.86 5.90 -27.54
CA LYS A 262 4.29 6.06 -27.91
C LYS A 262 5.22 5.17 -27.07
N ARG A 263 5.15 5.26 -25.75
CA ARG A 263 6.01 4.47 -24.84
C ARG A 263 5.79 2.95 -24.92
N GLN A 264 4.55 2.52 -25.16
CA GLN A 264 4.19 1.10 -25.34
C GLN A 264 4.70 0.58 -26.68
N SER A 265 4.52 1.36 -27.75
CA SER A 265 5.05 1.05 -29.08
C SER A 265 6.58 0.94 -29.06
N ILE A 266 7.27 1.88 -28.41
CA ILE A 266 8.74 1.82 -28.21
C ILE A 266 9.14 0.51 -27.52
N GLN A 267 8.44 0.13 -26.44
CA GLN A 267 8.73 -1.12 -25.72
C GLN A 267 8.52 -2.36 -26.61
N VAL A 268 7.38 -2.45 -27.27
CA VAL A 268 7.02 -3.60 -28.10
C VAL A 268 8.00 -3.75 -29.27
N HIS A 269 8.30 -2.67 -29.99
CA HIS A 269 9.26 -2.72 -31.10
C HIS A 269 10.70 -2.94 -30.64
N ALA A 270 11.11 -2.42 -29.48
CA ALA A 270 12.43 -2.72 -28.95
C ALA A 270 12.62 -4.23 -28.73
N TYR A 271 11.58 -4.90 -28.21
CA TYR A 271 11.60 -6.34 -28.00
C TYR A 271 11.58 -7.10 -29.34
N LEU A 272 10.62 -6.80 -30.21
CA LEU A 272 10.43 -7.54 -31.48
C LEU A 272 11.57 -7.33 -32.48
N ASP A 273 12.12 -6.12 -32.55
CA ASP A 273 13.25 -5.79 -33.43
C ASP A 273 14.61 -6.15 -32.81
N ASN A 274 14.62 -6.71 -31.59
CA ASN A 274 15.82 -6.97 -30.80
C ASN A 274 16.74 -5.73 -30.64
N LYS A 275 16.13 -4.55 -30.47
CA LYS A 275 16.85 -3.29 -30.21
C LYS A 275 17.06 -3.12 -28.72
N GLU A 276 18.31 -3.05 -28.31
CA GLU A 276 18.67 -2.86 -26.91
C GLU A 276 18.30 -1.47 -26.38
N VAL A 277 18.59 -0.43 -27.16
CA VAL A 277 18.34 0.97 -26.78
C VAL A 277 17.60 1.72 -27.89
N ILE A 278 16.61 2.52 -27.51
CA ILE A 278 15.92 3.48 -28.38
C ILE A 278 16.06 4.87 -27.77
N ILE A 279 16.54 5.83 -28.56
CA ILE A 279 16.84 7.20 -28.12
C ILE A 279 16.20 8.24 -29.05
N ASP A 280 15.42 9.15 -28.47
CA ASP A 280 14.98 10.39 -29.10
C ASP A 280 15.97 11.51 -28.76
N LYS A 281 17.01 11.67 -29.60
CA LYS A 281 18.11 12.62 -29.33
C LYS A 281 17.63 14.06 -29.15
N LYS A 282 16.57 14.47 -29.86
CA LYS A 282 16.04 15.84 -29.77
C LYS A 282 15.30 16.05 -28.44
N GLY A 283 14.46 15.09 -28.06
CA GLY A 283 13.77 15.11 -26.77
C GLY A 283 14.75 15.11 -25.60
N LEU A 284 15.75 14.22 -25.65
CA LEU A 284 16.77 14.11 -24.61
C LEU A 284 17.62 15.37 -24.49
N ALA A 285 18.10 15.94 -25.62
CA ALA A 285 18.87 17.18 -25.59
C ALA A 285 18.05 18.37 -25.06
N SER A 286 16.74 18.44 -25.36
CA SER A 286 15.84 19.45 -24.82
C SER A 286 15.69 19.32 -23.29
N PHE A 287 15.58 18.09 -22.79
CA PHE A 287 15.52 17.81 -21.36
C PHE A 287 16.82 18.23 -20.64
N LEU A 288 17.97 17.79 -21.14
CA LEU A 288 19.27 18.04 -20.51
C LEU A 288 19.62 19.54 -20.40
N LYS A 289 19.14 20.37 -21.34
CA LYS A 289 19.31 21.84 -21.28
C LYS A 289 18.66 22.50 -20.06
N LYS A 290 17.70 21.83 -19.41
CA LYS A 290 17.05 22.35 -18.19
C LYS A 290 17.99 22.27 -16.97
N ILE A 291 18.95 21.35 -16.99
CA ILE A 291 19.79 21.01 -15.83
C ILE A 291 21.05 21.88 -15.82
N LYS A 292 21.28 22.59 -14.71
CA LYS A 292 22.40 23.53 -14.53
C LYS A 292 23.18 23.20 -13.27
N TYR A 293 24.50 23.37 -13.30
CA TYR A 293 25.34 23.13 -12.13
C TYR A 293 25.32 24.30 -11.14
N PRO A 294 25.55 24.03 -9.84
CA PRO A 294 25.54 22.70 -9.22
C PRO A 294 24.13 22.07 -9.21
N VAL A 295 24.06 20.75 -9.39
CA VAL A 295 22.80 19.98 -9.40
C VAL A 295 22.59 19.33 -8.04
N TYR A 296 21.42 19.53 -7.45
CA TYR A 296 21.04 19.04 -6.12
C TYR A 296 20.04 17.90 -6.29
N HIS A 297 20.51 16.65 -6.26
CA HIS A 297 19.67 15.45 -6.35
C HIS A 297 19.07 15.15 -4.98
N LEU A 298 17.75 15.33 -4.84
CA LEU A 298 16.99 15.24 -3.60
C LEU A 298 16.06 14.03 -3.63
N ASP A 299 16.03 13.30 -2.51
CA ASP A 299 15.12 12.19 -2.27
C ASP A 299 14.64 12.22 -0.81
N PHE A 300 13.37 11.87 -0.56
CA PHE A 300 12.79 11.80 0.78
C PHE A 300 12.37 10.38 1.13
N GLU A 301 12.58 10.00 2.39
CA GLU A 301 11.79 8.93 3.02
C GLU A 301 10.76 9.51 3.97
N SER A 302 9.65 8.80 4.08
CA SER A 302 8.57 9.17 4.97
C SER A 302 7.89 7.94 5.54
N TYR A 303 7.11 8.16 6.58
CA TYR A 303 6.19 7.16 7.07
C TYR A 303 4.81 7.75 7.29
N GLN A 304 3.82 6.87 7.36
CA GLN A 304 2.44 7.21 7.64
C GLN A 304 1.90 6.22 8.68
N MET A 305 0.91 6.66 9.45
CA MET A 305 0.21 5.82 10.41
C MET A 305 -1.30 6.06 10.31
N PRO A 306 -2.14 5.04 10.55
CA PRO A 306 -3.59 5.22 10.62
C PRO A 306 -3.98 6.21 11.71
N ILE A 307 -3.36 6.09 12.89
CA ILE A 307 -3.59 6.97 14.02
C ILE A 307 -2.53 8.08 13.96
N PRO A 308 -2.91 9.37 13.89
CA PRO A 308 -1.95 10.45 13.82
C PRO A 308 -1.02 10.46 15.04
N PRO A 309 0.30 10.26 14.89
CA PRO A 309 1.21 10.14 16.03
C PRO A 309 1.50 11.49 16.69
N CYS A 310 1.33 12.59 15.95
CA CYS A 310 1.78 13.93 16.33
C CYS A 310 0.68 14.98 16.10
N ASN A 311 0.87 16.20 16.61
CA ASN A 311 -0.05 17.30 16.39
C ASN A 311 -0.09 17.74 14.93
N LEU A 312 -1.21 18.34 14.53
CA LEU A 312 -1.42 18.90 13.19
C LEU A 312 -1.26 17.83 12.09
N MET A 313 -1.80 16.65 12.37
CA MET A 313 -1.76 15.51 11.48
C MET A 313 -3.13 14.83 11.38
N LYS A 314 -3.40 14.28 10.21
CA LYS A 314 -4.56 13.48 9.85
C LYS A 314 -4.20 12.01 9.69
N PRO A 315 -5.17 11.10 9.75
CA PRO A 315 -4.95 9.68 9.45
C PRO A 315 -4.26 9.48 8.10
N TYR A 316 -3.18 8.72 8.09
CA TYR A 316 -2.34 8.44 6.91
C TYR A 316 -1.64 9.66 6.26
N ASP A 317 -1.54 10.79 6.97
CA ASP A 317 -0.63 11.85 6.52
C ASP A 317 0.81 11.32 6.45
N GLN A 318 1.54 11.75 5.41
CA GLN A 318 2.95 11.43 5.24
C GLN A 318 3.80 12.33 6.14
N ILE A 319 4.72 11.74 6.89
CA ILE A 319 5.70 12.45 7.71
C ILE A 319 7.08 12.22 7.09
N PRO A 320 7.71 13.23 6.47
CA PRO A 320 9.13 13.17 6.14
C PRO A 320 9.94 12.79 7.37
N THR A 321 10.82 11.80 7.23
CA THR A 321 11.71 11.35 8.30
C THR A 321 13.16 11.41 7.91
N GLN A 322 13.43 11.40 6.62
CA GLN A 322 14.77 11.38 6.07
C GLN A 322 14.79 12.14 4.76
N TYR A 323 15.94 12.73 4.45
CA TYR A 323 16.28 13.04 3.06
C TYR A 323 17.73 12.70 2.78
N SER A 324 18.01 12.43 1.51
CA SER A 324 19.36 12.38 0.96
C SER A 324 19.54 13.49 -0.06
N LEU A 325 20.76 14.00 -0.16
CA LEU A 325 21.13 15.09 -1.05
C LEU A 325 22.52 14.84 -1.64
N HIS A 326 22.59 14.50 -2.92
CA HIS A 326 23.85 14.52 -3.66
C HIS A 326 23.98 15.84 -4.42
N ILE A 327 25.10 16.53 -4.25
CA ILE A 327 25.41 17.79 -4.93
C ILE A 327 26.52 17.52 -5.94
N GLU A 328 26.15 17.60 -7.22
CA GLU A 328 27.04 17.40 -8.35
C GLU A 328 27.53 18.77 -8.85
N TYR A 329 28.83 18.97 -8.87
CA TYR A 329 29.47 20.21 -9.34
C TYR A 329 29.97 20.06 -10.78
N GLU A 330 30.19 21.19 -11.46
CA GLU A 330 30.60 21.21 -12.86
C GLU A 330 31.98 20.58 -13.10
N ASP A 331 32.87 20.62 -12.10
CA ASP A 331 34.19 20.00 -12.15
C ASP A 331 34.18 18.47 -11.95
N GLY A 332 32.98 17.88 -11.77
CA GLY A 332 32.79 16.46 -11.53
C GLY A 332 32.91 16.04 -10.06
N SER A 333 33.17 16.99 -9.15
CA SER A 333 33.13 16.69 -7.71
C SER A 333 31.70 16.40 -7.24
N LEU A 334 31.59 15.51 -6.26
CA LEU A 334 30.33 15.02 -5.72
C LEU A 334 30.36 15.13 -4.19
N GLU A 335 29.44 15.91 -3.63
CA GLU A 335 29.24 16.02 -2.19
C GLU A 335 27.94 15.31 -1.79
N HIS A 336 27.94 14.63 -0.65
CA HIS A 336 26.75 14.00 -0.10
C HIS A 336 26.39 14.59 1.26
N LYS A 337 25.11 14.93 1.43
CA LYS A 337 24.51 15.33 2.70
C LYS A 337 23.26 14.48 2.94
N ALA A 338 22.95 14.23 4.20
CA ALA A 338 21.75 13.52 4.59
C ALA A 338 21.22 14.05 5.92
N PHE A 339 19.91 13.87 6.12
CA PHE A 339 19.26 14.05 7.39
C PHE A 339 18.43 12.81 7.69
N LEU A 340 18.45 12.32 8.93
CA LEU A 340 17.54 11.29 9.41
C LEU A 340 17.06 11.66 10.82
N GLY A 341 15.74 11.74 10.98
CA GLY A 341 15.09 12.08 12.24
C GLY A 341 15.43 11.11 13.38
N ASN A 342 15.15 11.56 14.60
CA ASN A 342 15.33 10.77 15.82
C ASN A 342 14.11 10.86 16.77
N SER A 343 12.96 11.26 16.21
CA SER A 343 11.69 11.45 16.92
C SER A 343 10.52 11.03 16.02
N LEU A 344 9.31 10.92 16.57
CA LEU A 344 8.10 10.72 15.76
C LEU A 344 7.71 11.97 14.94
N ASP A 345 8.31 13.13 15.21
CA ASP A 345 8.03 14.34 14.45
C ASP A 345 9.32 15.11 14.17
N PRO A 346 10.07 14.73 13.13
CA PRO A 346 11.29 15.43 12.74
C PRO A 346 11.03 16.50 11.66
N ARG A 347 9.76 16.87 11.41
CA ARG A 347 9.38 17.70 10.25
C ARG A 347 10.05 19.08 10.29
N ARG A 348 10.14 19.68 11.48
CA ARG A 348 10.75 21.00 11.66
C ARG A 348 12.24 20.94 11.37
N GLU A 349 12.93 19.96 11.94
CA GLU A 349 14.37 19.77 11.78
C GLU A 349 14.72 19.45 10.31
N ILE A 350 13.88 18.67 9.62
CA ILE A 350 14.02 18.42 8.18
C ILE A 350 13.89 19.73 7.40
N ALA A 351 12.84 20.52 7.66
CA ALA A 351 12.60 21.77 6.95
C ALA A 351 13.76 22.76 7.11
N GLU A 352 14.28 22.93 8.33
CA GLU A 352 15.44 23.78 8.62
C GLU A 352 16.70 23.26 7.92
N SER A 353 16.94 21.94 7.99
CA SER A 353 18.10 21.30 7.37
C SER A 353 18.07 21.42 5.84
N LEU A 354 16.90 21.31 5.20
CA LEU A 354 16.75 21.54 3.76
C LEU A 354 17.10 22.99 3.38
N CYS A 355 16.55 23.97 4.10
CA CYS A 355 16.82 25.39 3.84
C CYS A 355 18.31 25.74 4.04
N ALA A 356 18.96 25.13 5.03
CA ALA A 356 20.39 25.32 5.28
C ALA A 356 21.28 24.72 4.18
N ASN A 357 20.84 23.62 3.53
CA ASN A 357 21.68 22.84 2.62
C ASN A 357 21.38 23.06 1.13
N ILE A 358 20.20 23.56 0.78
CA ILE A 358 19.79 23.82 -0.61
C ILE A 358 19.60 25.34 -0.79
N PRO A 359 20.51 26.04 -1.51
CA PRO A 359 20.36 27.46 -1.77
C PRO A 359 19.10 27.77 -2.58
N ARG A 360 18.60 29.01 -2.44
CA ARG A 360 17.51 29.50 -3.30
C ARG A 360 17.95 29.49 -4.77
N ASN A 361 17.02 29.15 -5.65
CA ASN A 361 17.20 29.02 -7.10
C ASN A 361 18.22 27.94 -7.52
N ALA A 362 18.54 27.01 -6.63
CA ALA A 362 19.33 25.84 -6.96
C ALA A 362 18.63 24.97 -8.03
N CYS A 363 19.41 24.33 -8.90
CA CYS A 363 18.88 23.33 -9.82
C CYS A 363 18.69 22.02 -9.05
N VAL A 364 17.44 21.74 -8.65
CA VAL A 364 17.11 20.54 -7.88
C VAL A 364 16.59 19.46 -8.82
N THR A 365 17.00 18.23 -8.62
CA THR A 365 16.50 17.05 -9.34
C THR A 365 15.89 16.07 -8.35
N ALA A 366 14.83 15.41 -8.79
CA ALA A 366 14.21 14.31 -8.06
C ALA A 366 13.75 13.24 -9.06
N TYR A 367 13.59 12.00 -8.62
CA TYR A 367 13.08 10.93 -9.46
C TYR A 367 11.61 10.68 -9.12
N TYR A 368 10.68 11.16 -9.96
CA TYR A 368 9.26 11.31 -9.64
C TYR A 368 8.98 12.48 -8.68
N LYS A 369 9.33 13.69 -9.12
CA LYS A 369 9.30 14.93 -8.31
C LYS A 369 7.98 15.25 -7.60
N GLY A 370 6.87 14.65 -8.02
CA GLY A 370 5.56 14.87 -7.41
C GLY A 370 5.57 14.55 -5.91
N PHE A 371 6.35 13.55 -5.50
CA PHE A 371 6.51 13.20 -4.10
C PHE A 371 7.31 14.27 -3.33
N GLU A 372 8.52 14.60 -3.80
CA GLU A 372 9.41 15.58 -3.13
C GLU A 372 8.77 16.96 -3.06
N CYS A 373 8.16 17.44 -4.16
CA CYS A 373 7.42 18.70 -4.17
C CYS A 373 6.23 18.66 -3.22
N GLY A 374 5.52 17.53 -3.12
CA GLY A 374 4.44 17.34 -2.16
C GLY A 374 4.94 17.56 -0.72
N ARG A 375 6.03 16.88 -0.33
CA ARG A 375 6.63 17.02 0.99
C ARG A 375 7.11 18.46 1.26
N LEU A 376 7.76 19.10 0.30
CA LEU A 376 8.23 20.49 0.43
C LEU A 376 7.05 21.46 0.65
N ASN A 377 5.96 21.31 -0.10
CA ASN A 377 4.77 22.17 0.03
C ASN A 377 4.03 21.94 1.37
N GLU A 378 3.97 20.70 1.84
CA GLU A 378 3.41 20.36 3.15
C GLU A 378 4.23 20.97 4.29
N LEU A 379 5.57 20.86 4.23
CA LEU A 379 6.48 21.49 5.19
C LEU A 379 6.37 23.02 5.15
N ALA A 380 6.24 23.61 3.96
CA ALA A 380 6.06 25.06 3.78
C ALA A 380 4.76 25.55 4.43
N THR A 381 3.68 24.79 4.28
CA THR A 381 2.39 25.09 4.92
C THR A 381 2.48 24.98 6.45
N LEU A 382 3.25 24.00 6.95
CA LEU A 382 3.38 23.74 8.38
C LEU A 382 4.30 24.75 9.08
N PHE A 383 5.31 25.30 8.39
CA PHE A 383 6.31 26.22 8.93
C PHE A 383 6.37 27.52 8.12
N PRO A 384 5.48 28.49 8.39
CA PRO A 384 5.42 29.76 7.66
C PRO A 384 6.72 30.56 7.64
N ASP A 385 7.58 30.39 8.66
CA ASP A 385 8.90 31.03 8.73
C ASP A 385 9.91 30.49 7.70
N LEU A 386 9.66 29.30 7.14
CA LEU A 386 10.49 28.64 6.13
C LEU A 386 9.81 28.54 4.76
N GLU A 387 8.53 28.91 4.68
CA GLU A 387 7.65 28.73 3.51
C GLU A 387 8.30 29.23 2.21
N GLU A 388 8.77 30.47 2.20
CA GLU A 388 9.31 31.11 1.01
C GLU A 388 10.55 30.40 0.45
N HIS A 389 11.37 29.77 1.30
CA HIS A 389 12.55 29.02 0.87
C HIS A 389 12.14 27.63 0.37
N LEU A 390 11.30 26.92 1.13
CA LEU A 390 10.82 25.59 0.75
C LEU A 390 10.04 25.60 -0.57
N LEU A 391 9.16 26.58 -0.78
CA LEU A 391 8.46 26.77 -2.05
C LEU A 391 9.42 27.11 -3.19
N ASN A 392 10.48 27.89 -2.91
CA ASN A 392 11.50 28.18 -3.91
C ASN A 392 12.24 26.89 -4.35
N ILE A 393 12.60 26.01 -3.40
CA ILE A 393 13.17 24.70 -3.72
C ILE A 393 12.19 23.89 -4.57
N SER A 394 10.93 23.75 -4.14
CA SER A 394 9.91 22.97 -4.84
C SER A 394 9.69 23.44 -6.29
N ASN A 395 9.66 24.75 -6.52
CA ASN A 395 9.46 25.34 -7.84
C ASN A 395 10.63 25.10 -8.81
N ASN A 396 11.83 24.78 -8.29
CA ASN A 396 13.02 24.53 -9.10
C ASN A 396 13.32 23.02 -9.29
N VAL A 397 12.45 22.11 -8.83
CA VAL A 397 12.65 20.66 -9.00
C VAL A 397 12.36 20.21 -10.44
N ILE A 398 13.36 19.57 -11.05
CA ILE A 398 13.31 18.90 -12.35
C ILE A 398 13.10 17.40 -12.13
N ASP A 399 12.19 16.80 -12.90
CA ASP A 399 11.88 15.37 -12.77
C ASP A 399 12.79 14.51 -13.67
N LEU A 400 13.66 13.71 -13.06
CA LEU A 400 14.52 12.76 -13.76
C LEU A 400 13.77 11.52 -14.29
N LEU A 401 12.49 11.35 -13.97
CA LEU A 401 11.63 10.35 -14.59
C LEU A 401 11.25 10.71 -16.04
N GLU A 402 11.20 12.01 -16.36
CA GLU A 402 10.68 12.56 -17.63
C GLU A 402 11.30 11.91 -18.88
N PRO A 403 12.64 11.69 -18.97
CA PRO A 403 13.26 11.07 -20.14
C PRO A 403 12.76 9.65 -20.41
N PHE A 404 12.47 8.88 -19.37
CA PHE A 404 12.06 7.49 -19.46
C PHE A 404 10.55 7.35 -19.71
N GLU A 405 9.74 8.18 -19.05
CA GLU A 405 8.28 8.19 -19.26
C GLU A 405 7.89 8.70 -20.65
N SER A 406 8.59 9.74 -21.14
CA SER A 406 8.37 10.32 -22.47
C SER A 406 8.94 9.46 -23.62
N GLY A 407 9.70 8.41 -23.28
CA GLY A 407 10.39 7.56 -24.23
C GLY A 407 11.53 8.27 -24.97
N TYR A 408 12.15 9.27 -24.34
CA TYR A 408 13.37 9.88 -24.88
C TYR A 408 14.57 8.96 -24.76
N TYR A 409 14.59 8.15 -23.70
CA TYR A 409 15.53 7.07 -23.53
C TYR A 409 14.77 5.82 -23.09
N TYR A 410 14.94 4.72 -23.82
CA TYR A 410 14.41 3.42 -23.45
C TYR A 410 15.45 2.34 -23.67
N HIS A 411 15.66 1.52 -22.64
CA HIS A 411 16.46 0.31 -22.70
C HIS A 411 15.53 -0.90 -22.57
N LYS A 412 15.73 -1.96 -23.37
CA LYS A 412 14.85 -3.14 -23.38
C LYS A 412 14.67 -3.78 -22.00
N ASN A 413 15.74 -3.82 -21.20
CA ASN A 413 15.73 -4.39 -19.84
C ASN A 413 14.93 -3.56 -18.82
N MET A 414 14.55 -2.31 -19.13
CA MET A 414 13.59 -1.56 -18.29
C MET A 414 12.19 -2.20 -18.32
N GLY A 415 11.87 -2.91 -19.39
CA GLY A 415 10.55 -3.51 -19.63
C GLY A 415 9.41 -2.49 -19.47
N LYS A 416 8.42 -2.87 -18.65
CA LYS A 416 7.23 -2.05 -18.36
C LYS A 416 7.39 -1.03 -17.24
N SER A 417 8.59 -0.83 -16.68
CA SER A 417 8.75 0.09 -15.57
C SER A 417 9.65 1.25 -15.97
N ASN A 418 9.36 2.41 -15.40
CA ASN A 418 10.24 3.57 -15.41
C ASN A 418 10.66 3.90 -13.98
N SER A 419 10.50 3.00 -12.99
CA SER A 419 11.01 3.25 -11.64
C SER A 419 12.53 3.22 -11.65
N ILE A 420 13.17 3.98 -10.74
CA ILE A 420 14.63 4.02 -10.65
C ILE A 420 15.23 2.61 -10.49
N LYS A 421 14.54 1.73 -9.75
CA LYS A 421 14.92 0.32 -9.52
C LYS A 421 14.81 -0.60 -10.73
N ALA A 422 14.06 -0.19 -11.76
CA ALA A 422 14.02 -0.90 -13.04
C ALA A 422 14.97 -0.28 -14.06
N VAL A 423 15.14 1.04 -14.01
CA VAL A 423 16.00 1.77 -14.95
C VAL A 423 17.47 1.60 -14.61
N LEU A 424 17.85 1.70 -13.35
CA LEU A 424 19.24 1.66 -12.92
C LEU A 424 19.93 0.34 -13.31
N PRO A 425 19.38 -0.87 -13.00
CA PRO A 425 20.00 -2.12 -13.41
C PRO A 425 19.98 -2.34 -14.93
N ALA A 426 19.02 -1.72 -15.64
CA ALA A 426 19.00 -1.79 -17.10
C ALA A 426 20.14 -0.99 -17.75
N LEU A 427 20.59 0.10 -17.12
CA LEU A 427 21.66 0.96 -17.63
C LEU A 427 23.05 0.58 -17.07
N TYR A 428 23.08 -0.06 -15.91
CA TYR A 428 24.27 -0.48 -15.16
C TYR A 428 24.09 -1.91 -14.59
N PRO A 429 24.00 -2.95 -15.44
CA PRO A 429 23.72 -4.33 -14.99
C PRO A 429 24.83 -4.95 -14.13
N ASP A 430 26.07 -4.50 -14.30
CA ASP A 430 27.26 -5.09 -13.66
C ASP A 430 27.84 -4.22 -12.52
N ASP A 431 27.09 -3.20 -12.07
CA ASP A 431 27.54 -2.31 -10.99
C ASP A 431 26.90 -2.72 -9.65
N SER A 432 27.63 -3.53 -8.88
CA SER A 432 27.19 -4.02 -7.57
C SER A 432 26.98 -2.90 -6.54
N GLU A 433 27.60 -1.73 -6.70
CA GLU A 433 27.39 -0.59 -5.80
C GLU A 433 25.98 0.01 -5.96
N LEU A 434 25.28 -0.37 -7.03
CA LEU A 434 23.94 0.11 -7.39
C LEU A 434 22.84 -0.92 -7.10
N ASP A 435 23.18 -2.03 -6.45
CA ASP A 435 22.25 -3.11 -6.14
C ASP A 435 21.52 -2.91 -4.82
N TYR A 436 20.25 -2.51 -4.89
CA TYR A 436 19.37 -2.36 -3.73
C TYR A 436 19.16 -3.67 -2.96
N SER A 437 19.31 -4.84 -3.60
CA SER A 437 19.13 -6.14 -2.95
C SER A 437 20.31 -6.53 -2.06
N ALA A 438 21.46 -5.87 -2.23
CA ALA A 438 22.65 -6.07 -1.40
C ALA A 438 22.62 -5.23 -0.11
N LEU A 439 21.62 -4.37 0.08
CA LEU A 439 21.52 -3.51 1.26
C LEU A 439 21.20 -4.32 2.53
N PRO A 440 21.71 -3.92 3.71
CA PRO A 440 21.65 -4.76 4.91
C PRO A 440 20.31 -4.73 5.67
N VAL A 441 19.47 -3.72 5.46
CA VAL A 441 18.26 -3.48 6.28
C VAL A 441 17.03 -3.20 5.44
N VAL A 442 17.15 -2.30 4.48
CA VAL A 442 16.02 -1.77 3.70
C VAL A 442 16.36 -1.85 2.23
N HIS A 443 15.44 -2.41 1.45
CA HIS A 443 15.61 -2.61 0.01
C HIS A 443 14.57 -1.79 -0.78
N ASN A 444 13.51 -1.34 -0.10
CA ASN A 444 12.49 -0.49 -0.69
C ASN A 444 11.77 0.44 0.29
N GLY A 445 11.12 1.48 -0.25
CA GLY A 445 10.46 2.52 0.54
C GLY A 445 9.35 2.01 1.46
N SER A 446 8.70 0.88 1.14
CA SER A 446 7.73 0.28 2.07
C SER A 446 8.40 -0.31 3.30
N GLU A 447 9.60 -0.87 3.15
CA GLU A 447 10.43 -1.31 4.26
C GLU A 447 11.00 -0.11 5.04
N ALA A 448 11.44 0.95 4.34
CA ALA A 448 11.95 2.17 4.98
C ALA A 448 10.89 2.80 5.91
N MET A 449 9.67 2.91 5.41
CA MET A 449 8.49 3.39 6.15
C MET A 449 8.22 2.59 7.43
N VAL A 450 8.36 1.26 7.38
CA VAL A 450 8.16 0.37 8.54
C VAL A 450 9.33 0.45 9.52
N MET A 451 10.56 0.52 9.01
CA MET A 451 11.77 0.47 9.81
C MET A 451 12.01 1.75 10.62
N TYR A 452 11.53 2.91 10.16
CA TYR A 452 11.74 4.16 10.90
C TYR A 452 11.11 4.16 12.31
N PRO A 453 9.81 3.86 12.50
CA PRO A 453 9.24 3.73 13.85
C PRO A 453 9.93 2.64 14.70
N ILE A 454 10.32 1.52 14.08
CA ILE A 454 11.06 0.44 14.76
C ILE A 454 12.40 0.94 15.28
N MET A 455 13.14 1.71 14.47
CA MET A 455 14.41 2.35 14.86
C MET A 455 14.26 3.21 16.11
N LEU A 456 13.16 3.97 16.23
CA LEU A 456 12.93 4.85 17.37
C LEU A 456 12.75 4.07 18.68
N GLY A 457 12.13 2.89 18.63
CA GLY A 457 11.90 2.01 19.78
C GLY A 457 13.02 0.99 20.05
N ALA A 458 14.01 0.88 19.16
CA ALA A 458 15.08 -0.12 19.26
C ALA A 458 16.13 0.23 20.35
N LYS A 459 16.80 -0.81 20.86
CA LYS A 459 17.97 -0.66 21.74
C LYS A 459 19.15 -0.08 20.95
N LYS A 460 20.12 0.54 21.65
CA LYS A 460 21.25 1.28 21.05
C LYS A 460 21.91 0.60 19.84
N GLU A 461 22.39 -0.63 19.99
CA GLU A 461 23.10 -1.34 18.90
C GLU A 461 22.20 -1.57 17.68
N GLU A 462 20.98 -2.04 17.90
CA GLU A 462 20.00 -2.29 16.84
C GLU A 462 19.51 -0.99 16.18
N LYS A 463 19.34 0.06 16.99
CA LYS A 463 19.00 1.40 16.51
C LYS A 463 20.06 1.93 15.56
N GLU A 464 21.34 1.83 15.91
CA GLU A 464 22.43 2.25 15.03
C GLU A 464 22.50 1.41 13.76
N ARG A 465 22.28 0.08 13.85
CA ARG A 465 22.21 -0.80 12.67
C ARG A 465 21.11 -0.37 11.70
N ILE A 466 19.89 -0.15 12.21
CA ILE A 466 18.75 0.28 11.38
C ILE A 466 19.00 1.68 10.83
N ARG A 467 19.52 2.60 11.65
CA ARG A 467 19.84 3.97 11.25
C ARG A 467 20.82 4.01 10.08
N ASN A 468 21.89 3.23 10.16
CA ASN A 468 22.88 3.13 9.08
C ASN A 468 22.27 2.53 7.81
N GLY A 469 21.45 1.49 7.93
CA GLY A 469 20.76 0.90 6.78
C GLY A 469 19.78 1.86 6.08
N LEU A 470 19.02 2.65 6.85
CA LEU A 470 18.14 3.70 6.31
C LEU A 470 18.95 4.80 5.59
N LEU A 471 20.06 5.25 6.18
CA LEU A 471 20.97 6.23 5.57
C LEU A 471 21.58 5.72 4.27
N GLU A 472 22.02 4.46 4.25
CA GLU A 472 22.62 3.83 3.07
C GLU A 472 21.61 3.67 1.93
N TYR A 473 20.39 3.23 2.23
CA TYR A 473 19.30 3.09 1.26
C TYR A 473 18.98 4.43 0.58
N CYS A 474 18.66 5.48 1.35
CA CYS A 474 18.30 6.79 0.80
C CYS A 474 19.49 7.47 0.09
N ARG A 475 20.73 7.24 0.57
CA ARG A 475 21.94 7.64 -0.15
C ARG A 475 21.98 7.02 -1.54
N LEU A 476 21.64 5.74 -1.66
CA LEU A 476 21.65 5.03 -2.92
C LEU A 476 20.62 5.60 -3.93
N ASP A 477 19.43 6.01 -3.47
CA ASP A 477 18.41 6.62 -4.34
C ASP A 477 18.93 7.89 -5.05
N THR A 478 19.58 8.78 -4.30
CA THR A 478 20.21 9.99 -4.88
C THR A 478 21.49 9.72 -5.68
N LEU A 479 22.29 8.71 -5.30
CA LEU A 479 23.44 8.30 -6.10
C LEU A 479 22.98 7.71 -7.45
N ALA A 480 21.89 6.95 -7.45
CA ALA A 480 21.29 6.42 -8.66
C ALA A 480 20.85 7.55 -9.60
N MET A 481 20.28 8.63 -9.08
CA MET A 481 19.95 9.82 -9.89
C MET A 481 21.19 10.44 -10.56
N VAL A 482 22.30 10.57 -9.83
CA VAL A 482 23.59 11.04 -10.39
C VAL A 482 24.04 10.14 -11.54
N LYS A 483 24.07 8.82 -11.33
CA LYS A 483 24.49 7.84 -12.34
C LYS A 483 23.59 7.87 -13.58
N LEU A 484 22.27 7.94 -13.39
CA LEU A 484 21.32 8.05 -14.49
C LEU A 484 21.54 9.32 -15.30
N LEU A 485 21.71 10.47 -14.64
CA LEU A 485 21.98 11.73 -15.33
C LEU A 485 23.31 11.68 -16.11
N GLN A 486 24.36 11.10 -15.53
CA GLN A 486 25.64 10.89 -16.23
C GLN A 486 25.45 10.03 -17.48
N LYS A 487 24.71 8.93 -17.41
CA LYS A 487 24.41 8.08 -18.57
C LYS A 487 23.66 8.84 -19.67
N LEU A 488 22.64 9.61 -19.28
CA LEU A 488 21.84 10.40 -20.22
C LEU A 488 22.68 11.46 -20.94
N ARG A 489 23.68 12.06 -20.27
CA ARG A 489 24.60 13.04 -20.88
C ARG A 489 25.61 12.43 -21.85
N GLN A 490 25.92 11.15 -21.72
CA GLN A 490 26.84 10.42 -22.61
C GLN A 490 26.18 9.97 -23.93
N THR A 491 24.85 10.08 -24.03
CA THR A 491 24.02 9.54 -25.12
C THR A 491 23.66 10.61 -26.15
#